data_AF-A0A166JZG8-F1
#
_entry.id   AF-A0A166JZG8-F1
#
_cell.length_a   1.000
_cell.length_b   1.000
_cell.length_c   1.000
_cell.angle_alpha   90.00
_cell.angle_beta   90.00
_cell.angle_gamma   90.00
#
_symmetry.space_group_name_H-M   'P 1'
#
loop_
_entity.id
_entity.type
_entity.pdbx_description
1 polymer ?
#
loop_
_entity_poly.entity_id
_entity_poly.type
_entity_poly.pdbx_seq_one_letter_code
_entity_poly.pdbx_strand_id
1 'polypeptide(L)'
;MRSATESRKMQLRHEAQAEKHFQIEAFGDEIAKREKYKAHKGLDAIHFYLVQKYQWTPATVRHLSFDDLEFLLKEEKHGWEFIFEED
;
A
#
# COMPACT_ATOMS: atom_id res chain seq x y z
N MET A 1 -23.76 24.49 7.13
CA MET A 1 -23.94 23.04 7.35
C MET A 1 -23.68 22.34 6.02
N ARG A 2 -22.79 21.33 5.97
CA ARG A 2 -22.61 20.52 4.75
C ARG A 2 -23.90 19.73 4.49
N SER A 3 -24.29 19.60 3.23
CA SER A 3 -25.48 18.81 2.86
C SER A 3 -25.26 17.34 3.20
N ALA A 4 -26.32 16.59 3.57
CA ALA A 4 -26.22 15.17 3.89
C ALA A 4 -25.57 14.34 2.75
N THR A 5 -25.74 14.77 1.50
CA THR A 5 -25.13 14.17 0.32
C THR A 5 -23.61 14.39 0.26
N GLU A 6 -23.13 15.56 0.67
CA GLU A 6 -21.71 15.89 0.69
C GLU A 6 -20.98 15.12 1.80
N SER A 7 -21.60 14.99 2.97
CA SER A 7 -21.08 14.20 4.08
C SER A 7 -20.92 12.72 3.70
N ARG A 8 -21.93 12.13 3.01
CA ARG A 8 -21.87 10.75 2.53
C ARG A 8 -20.77 10.53 1.49
N LYS A 9 -20.62 11.44 0.52
CA LYS A 9 -19.54 11.36 -0.48
C LYS A 9 -18.16 11.49 0.15
N MET A 10 -18.01 12.34 1.18
CA MET A 10 -16.75 12.45 1.92
C MET A 10 -16.43 11.15 2.65
N GLN A 11 -17.40 10.56 3.34
CA GLN A 11 -17.23 9.30 4.04
C GLN A 11 -16.81 8.16 3.11
N LEU A 12 -17.50 7.97 1.98
CA LEU A 12 -17.15 6.95 0.99
C LEU A 12 -15.72 7.10 0.45
N ARG A 13 -15.23 8.34 0.28
CA ARG A 13 -13.85 8.58 -0.16
C ARG A 13 -12.83 8.17 0.90
N HIS A 14 -13.12 8.42 2.17
CA HIS A 14 -12.24 8.00 3.26
C HIS A 14 -12.20 6.48 3.40
N GLU A 15 -13.35 5.81 3.27
CA GLU A 15 -13.42 4.34 3.29
C GLU A 15 -12.61 3.74 2.13
N ALA A 16 -12.78 4.26 0.91
CA ALA A 16 -12.01 3.80 -0.25
C ALA A 16 -10.49 4.06 -0.11
N GLN A 17 -10.09 5.17 0.51
CA GLN A 17 -8.67 5.44 0.80
C GLN A 17 -8.10 4.49 1.85
N ALA A 18 -8.86 4.23 2.92
CA ALA A 18 -8.46 3.31 3.97
C ALA A 18 -8.26 1.90 3.41
N GLU A 19 -9.19 1.43 2.58
CA GLU A 19 -9.11 0.15 1.87
C GLU A 19 -7.84 0.05 1.01
N LYS A 20 -7.56 1.07 0.20
CA LYS A 20 -6.34 1.11 -0.63
C LYS A 20 -5.06 1.05 0.21
N HIS A 21 -5.00 1.82 1.29
CA HIS A 21 -3.83 1.85 2.17
C HIS A 21 -3.61 0.48 2.82
N PHE A 22 -4.68 -0.14 3.29
CA PHE A 22 -4.64 -1.48 3.85
C PHE A 22 -4.13 -2.52 2.85
N GLN A 23 -4.64 -2.51 1.61
CA GLN A 23 -4.18 -3.41 0.56
C GLN A 23 -2.70 -3.22 0.21
N ILE A 24 -2.20 -1.98 0.23
CA ILE A 24 -0.77 -1.70 0.03
C ILE A 24 0.04 -2.27 1.19
N GLU A 25 -0.38 -2.06 2.42
CA GLU A 25 0.32 -2.60 3.59
C GLU A 25 0.33 -4.14 3.58
N ALA A 26 -0.80 -4.78 3.31
CA ALA A 26 -0.90 -6.23 3.18
C ALA A 26 0.00 -6.77 2.05
N PHE A 27 0.10 -6.04 0.93
CA PHE A 27 1.03 -6.41 -0.15
C PHE A 27 2.48 -6.34 0.31
N GLY A 28 2.81 -5.36 1.15
CA GLY A 28 4.13 -5.26 1.76
C GLY A 28 4.52 -6.48 2.59
N ASP A 29 3.57 -7.06 3.33
CA ASP A 29 3.80 -8.34 4.02
C ASP A 29 4.03 -9.49 3.04
N GLU A 30 3.34 -9.50 1.89
CA GLU A 30 3.60 -10.50 0.85
C GLU A 30 4.99 -10.34 0.23
N ILE A 31 5.43 -9.11 -0.06
CA ILE A 31 6.79 -8.84 -0.50
C ILE A 31 7.79 -9.33 0.54
N ALA A 32 7.55 -9.03 1.83
CA ALA A 32 8.44 -9.48 2.91
C ALA A 32 8.58 -11.00 2.95
N LYS A 33 7.49 -11.74 2.76
CA LYS A 33 7.50 -13.22 2.64
C LYS A 33 8.29 -13.67 1.41
N ARG A 34 7.99 -13.10 0.23
CA ARG A 34 8.63 -13.45 -1.06
C ARG A 34 10.15 -13.24 -1.01
N GLU A 35 10.58 -12.10 -0.50
CA GLU A 35 11.98 -11.68 -0.42
C GLU A 35 12.68 -12.15 0.87
N LYS A 36 11.96 -12.85 1.75
CA LYS A 36 12.43 -13.44 3.01
C LYS A 36 13.01 -12.39 3.98
N TYR A 37 12.38 -11.24 4.08
CA TYR A 37 12.76 -10.20 5.03
C TYR A 37 12.46 -10.63 6.46
N LYS A 38 13.40 -10.39 7.37
CA LYS A 38 13.27 -10.77 8.79
C LYS A 38 12.69 -9.67 9.67
N ALA A 39 12.94 -8.41 9.30
CA ALA A 39 12.62 -7.24 10.11
C ALA A 39 11.59 -6.30 9.47
N HIS A 40 11.47 -6.32 8.14
CA HIS A 40 10.61 -5.41 7.40
C HIS A 40 9.26 -6.07 7.12
N LYS A 41 8.18 -5.33 7.39
CA LYS A 41 6.77 -5.74 7.21
C LYS A 41 5.95 -4.57 6.70
N GLY A 42 4.76 -4.85 6.18
CA GLY A 42 3.82 -3.83 5.75
C GLY A 42 4.44 -2.78 4.82
N LEU A 43 4.15 -1.51 5.09
CA LEU A 43 4.69 -0.39 4.33
C LEU A 43 6.23 -0.31 4.37
N ASP A 44 6.87 -0.70 5.47
CA ASP A 44 8.33 -0.66 5.59
C ASP A 44 9.01 -1.69 4.68
N ALA A 45 8.37 -2.86 4.47
CA ALA A 45 8.84 -3.85 3.51
C ALA A 45 8.77 -3.33 2.06
N ILE A 46 7.74 -2.56 1.73
CA ILE A 46 7.64 -1.88 0.43
C ILE A 46 8.78 -0.89 0.25
N HIS A 47 8.99 0.00 1.22
CA HIS A 47 10.07 0.98 1.14
C HIS A 47 11.43 0.29 0.99
N PHE A 48 11.69 -0.75 1.78
CA PHE A 48 12.94 -1.51 1.69
C PHE A 48 13.09 -2.19 0.33
N TYR A 49 12.03 -2.80 -0.20
CA TYR A 49 12.02 -3.39 -1.53
C TYR A 49 12.37 -2.38 -2.62
N LEU A 50 11.76 -1.18 -2.59
CA LEU A 50 12.03 -0.13 -3.57
C LEU A 50 13.47 0.40 -3.48
N VAL A 51 14.03 0.50 -2.27
CA VAL A 51 15.46 0.83 -2.09
C VAL A 51 16.34 -0.24 -2.72
N GLN A 52 16.07 -1.53 -2.49
CA GLN A 52 16.85 -2.61 -3.07
C GLN A 52 16.73 -2.66 -4.60
N LYS A 53 15.51 -2.49 -5.14
CA LYS A 53 15.22 -2.61 -6.57
C LYS A 53 15.75 -1.44 -7.39
N TYR A 54 15.50 -0.21 -6.95
CA TYR A 54 15.80 1.00 -7.72
C TYR A 54 17.01 1.78 -7.20
N GLN A 55 17.62 1.33 -6.10
CA GLN A 55 18.75 1.99 -5.45
C GLN A 55 18.44 3.45 -5.03
N TRP A 56 17.17 3.74 -4.76
CA TRP A 56 16.75 5.04 -4.23
C TRP A 56 17.08 5.16 -2.75
N THR A 57 17.17 6.40 -2.27
CA THR A 57 17.45 6.64 -0.85
C THR A 57 16.23 6.31 0.01
N PRO A 58 16.43 5.88 1.28
CA PRO A 58 15.33 5.72 2.24
C PRO A 58 14.48 6.98 2.40
N ALA A 59 15.11 8.17 2.31
CA ALA A 59 14.40 9.43 2.36
C ALA A 59 13.44 9.57 1.18
N THR A 60 13.87 9.24 -0.03
CA THR A 60 13.03 9.31 -1.24
C THR A 60 11.81 8.39 -1.12
N VAL A 61 12.02 7.11 -0.81
CA VAL A 61 10.90 6.14 -0.77
C VAL A 61 9.89 6.45 0.33
N ARG A 62 10.34 7.01 1.47
CA ARG A 62 9.45 7.40 2.59
C ARG A 62 8.59 8.63 2.30
N HIS A 63 8.91 9.41 1.27
CA HIS A 63 8.11 10.55 0.84
C HIS A 63 7.09 10.18 -0.25
N LEU A 64 7.11 8.93 -0.76
CA LEU A 64 6.14 8.49 -1.76
C LEU A 64 4.74 8.45 -1.16
N SER A 65 3.76 8.95 -1.93
CA SER A 65 2.36 8.82 -1.57
C SER A 65 1.87 7.40 -1.81
N PHE A 66 0.73 7.01 -1.21
CA PHE A 66 0.12 5.72 -1.48
C PHE A 66 -0.27 5.54 -2.96
N ASP A 67 -0.66 6.62 -3.65
CA ASP A 67 -0.95 6.57 -5.09
C ASP A 67 0.34 6.31 -5.91
N ASP A 68 1.47 6.92 -5.53
CA ASP A 68 2.76 6.63 -6.17
C ASP A 68 3.21 5.18 -5.93
N LEU A 69 3.00 4.67 -4.71
CA LEU A 69 3.30 3.28 -4.37
C LEU A 69 2.41 2.32 -5.18
N GLU A 70 1.11 2.64 -5.33
CA GLU A 70 0.18 1.85 -6.15
C GLU A 70 0.62 1.82 -7.61
N PHE A 71 1.08 2.96 -8.14
CA PHE A 71 1.62 3.05 -9.49
C PHE A 71 2.90 2.22 -9.66
N LEU A 72 3.86 2.37 -8.75
CA LEU A 72 5.16 1.70 -8.82
C LEU A 72 5.06 0.18 -8.64
N LEU A 73 4.11 -0.28 -7.82
CA LEU A 73 3.92 -1.69 -7.50
C LEU A 73 2.90 -2.38 -8.41
N LYS A 74 2.36 -1.68 -9.42
CA LYS A 74 1.25 -2.17 -10.24
C LYS A 74 1.57 -3.50 -10.94
N GLU A 75 2.80 -3.63 -11.43
CA GLU A 75 3.27 -4.85 -12.10
C GLU A 75 3.55 -5.97 -11.10
N GLU A 76 4.09 -5.65 -9.92
CA GLU A 76 4.39 -6.59 -8.85
C GLU A 76 3.12 -7.15 -8.21
N LYS A 77 2.06 -6.34 -8.15
CA LYS A 77 0.72 -6.75 -7.71
C LYS A 77 -0.02 -7.56 -8.77
N HIS A 78 0.51 -7.67 -10.00
CA HIS A 78 -0.14 -8.45 -11.05
C HIS A 78 -0.14 -9.94 -10.69
N GLY A 79 -1.34 -10.53 -10.57
CA GLY A 79 -1.52 -11.91 -10.10
C GLY A 79 -1.50 -12.07 -8.59
N TRP A 80 -1.37 -10.98 -7.82
CA TRP A 80 -1.63 -11.00 -6.39
C TRP A 80 -3.11 -10.70 -6.13
N GLU A 81 -3.86 -11.73 -5.77
CA GLU A 81 -5.23 -11.57 -5.29
C GLU A 81 -5.21 -11.47 -3.77
N PHE A 82 -5.60 -10.30 -3.25
CA PHE A 82 -5.89 -10.17 -1.83
C PHE A 82 -7.23 -10.87 -1.55
N ILE A 83 -7.17 -12.11 -1.08
CA ILE A 83 -8.35 -12.84 -0.63
C ILE A 83 -8.60 -12.42 0.83
N PHE A 84 -9.71 -11.73 1.07
CA PHE A 84 -10.24 -11.61 2.41
C PHE A 84 -10.69 -13.01 2.86
N GLU A 85 -9.89 -13.70 3.67
CA GLU A 85 -10.43 -14.78 4.49
C GLU A 85 -11.34 -14.13 5.53
N GLU A 86 -12.65 -14.27 5.35
CA GLU A 86 -13.62 -14.04 6.42
C GLU A 86 -13.41 -15.14 7.48
N ASP A 87 -12.69 -14.81 8.56
CA ASP A 87 -12.67 -15.59 9.80
C ASP A 87 -13.99 -15.44 10.60
#